data_AF-A0A1Q3BI33-F1
#
_entry.id   AF-A0A1Q3BI33-F1
#
_cell.length_a   1.000
_cell.length_b   1.000
_cell.length_c   1.000
_cell.angle_alpha   90.00
_cell.angle_beta   90.00
_cell.angle_gamma   90.00
#
_symmetry.space_group_name_H-M   'P 1'
#
loop_
_entity.id
_entity.type
_entity.pdbx_description
1 polymer ?
#
loop_
_entity_poly.entity_id
_entity_poly.type
_entity_poly.pdbx_seq_one_letter_code
_entity_poly.pdbx_strand_id
1 'polypeptide(L)'
;MVGMDVLCSDKTETLTLNKLSVDKNLVEVVADSVVLMAARASRTENQDAIDTAIVGMLADPKEARAGIQEVHFLPFNPTDKRTTLTYIDGDGKMHRVSKGAPEQILNLAHNKSDIERRVHVVIDFAKWGLRSLAVAYQVI
;
A
#
# COMPACT_ATOMS: atom_id res chain seq x y z
N MET A 1 8.50 7.23 -39.57
CA MET A 1 9.69 6.62 -38.95
C MET A 1 9.92 5.32 -39.69
N VAL A 2 10.98 5.21 -40.51
CA VAL A 2 11.30 3.99 -41.28
C VAL A 2 12.72 3.60 -40.87
N GLY A 3 12.89 2.36 -40.40
CA GLY A 3 14.19 1.81 -39.97
C GLY A 3 14.38 1.62 -38.46
N MET A 4 13.32 1.41 -37.67
CA MET A 4 13.47 1.06 -36.25
C MET A 4 13.15 -0.43 -36.04
N ASP A 5 14.17 -1.20 -35.66
CA ASP A 5 14.06 -2.66 -35.46
C ASP A 5 13.71 -3.05 -34.01
N VAL A 6 14.06 -2.23 -33.03
CA VAL A 6 13.81 -2.49 -31.59
C VAL A 6 13.41 -1.20 -30.87
N LEU A 7 12.38 -1.27 -30.02
CA LEU A 7 11.96 -0.20 -29.11
C LEU A 7 12.03 -0.68 -27.66
N CYS A 8 12.86 -0.03 -26.85
CA CYS A 8 12.90 -0.21 -25.41
C CYS A 8 12.06 0.90 -24.75
N SER A 9 10.82 0.56 -24.39
CA SER A 9 9.89 1.50 -23.75
C SER A 9 9.71 1.14 -22.28
N ASP A 10 9.76 2.15 -21.40
CA ASP A 10 9.42 1.92 -19.99
C ASP A 10 7.93 1.61 -19.84
N LYS A 11 7.56 0.83 -18.83
CA LYS A 11 6.16 0.46 -18.64
C LYS A 11 5.33 1.59 -18.00
N THR A 12 5.89 2.24 -16.99
CA THR A 12 5.12 3.16 -16.14
C THR A 12 5.14 4.53 -16.80
N GLU A 13 3.99 5.19 -16.88
CA GLU A 13 3.83 6.51 -17.54
C GLU A 13 4.08 6.55 -19.06
N THR A 14 4.60 5.48 -19.68
CA THR A 14 4.70 5.38 -21.15
C THR A 14 3.68 4.40 -21.73
N LEU A 15 3.67 3.13 -21.28
CA LEU A 15 2.68 2.15 -21.72
C LEU A 15 1.39 2.15 -20.88
N THR A 16 1.47 2.69 -19.67
CA THR A 16 0.36 2.71 -18.71
C THR A 16 0.14 4.11 -18.17
N LEU A 17 -1.11 4.48 -17.90
CA LEU A 17 -1.49 5.82 -17.43
C LEU A 17 -0.96 6.19 -16.04
N ASN A 18 -0.36 5.25 -15.31
CA ASN A 18 -0.02 5.38 -13.89
C ASN A 18 -1.20 5.86 -13.02
N LYS A 19 -2.43 5.56 -13.46
CA LYS A 19 -3.67 5.80 -12.70
C LYS A 19 -4.15 4.46 -12.17
N LEU A 20 -3.88 4.21 -10.91
CA LEU A 20 -4.22 2.95 -10.25
C LEU A 20 -5.63 3.04 -9.65
N SER A 21 -6.30 1.89 -9.61
CA SER A 21 -7.54 1.68 -8.88
C SER A 21 -7.45 0.35 -8.13
N VAL A 22 -8.21 0.22 -7.05
CA VAL A 22 -8.23 -0.99 -6.23
C VAL A 22 -9.55 -1.71 -6.46
N ASP A 23 -9.48 -2.99 -6.78
CA ASP A 23 -10.64 -3.87 -6.83
C ASP A 23 -11.01 -4.32 -5.40
N LYS A 24 -12.15 -3.83 -4.89
CA LYS A 24 -12.63 -4.14 -3.54
C LYS A 24 -12.96 -5.62 -3.35
N ASN A 25 -13.28 -6.36 -4.42
CA ASN A 25 -13.62 -7.78 -4.33
C ASN A 25 -12.41 -8.67 -4.07
N LEU A 26 -11.19 -8.15 -4.29
CA LEU A 26 -9.94 -8.88 -4.11
C LEU A 26 -9.26 -8.57 -2.77
N VAL A 27 -9.90 -7.80 -1.89
CA VAL A 27 -9.38 -7.49 -0.55
C VAL A 27 -9.74 -8.64 0.40
N GLU A 28 -8.74 -9.38 0.88
CA GLU A 28 -8.95 -10.60 1.69
C GLU A 28 -9.56 -10.37 3.08
N VAL A 29 -9.47 -9.16 3.64
CA VAL A 29 -9.89 -8.80 5.00
C VAL A 29 -10.94 -7.70 4.93
N VAL A 30 -11.72 -7.49 6.00
CA VAL A 30 -12.74 -6.42 6.12
C VAL A 30 -12.25 -5.14 5.44
N ALA A 31 -12.83 -4.85 4.27
CA ALA A 31 -12.22 -3.94 3.31
C ALA A 31 -12.04 -2.53 3.89
N ASP A 32 -13.02 -2.04 4.65
CA ASP A 32 -13.01 -0.66 5.14
C ASP A 32 -11.91 -0.38 6.17
N SER A 33 -11.63 -1.33 7.07
CA SER A 33 -10.59 -1.14 8.09
C SER A 33 -9.18 -1.20 7.49
N VAL A 34 -8.94 -2.12 6.55
CA VAL A 34 -7.65 -2.24 5.86
C VAL A 34 -7.39 -1.06 4.96
N VAL A 35 -8.40 -0.56 4.25
CA VAL A 35 -8.29 0.64 3.41
C VAL A 35 -7.94 1.85 4.27
N LEU A 36 -8.57 2.04 5.42
CA LEU A 36 -8.23 3.14 6.33
C LEU A 36 -6.79 3.03 6.86
N MET A 37 -6.33 1.83 7.23
CA MET A 37 -4.94 1.60 7.66
C MET A 37 -3.94 1.89 6.53
N ALA A 38 -4.25 1.46 5.30
CA ALA A 38 -3.44 1.76 4.13
C ALA A 38 -3.40 3.26 3.84
N ALA A 39 -4.53 3.96 3.95
CA ALA A 39 -4.62 5.40 3.75
C ALA A 39 -3.87 6.18 4.84
N ARG A 40 -3.90 5.71 6.09
CA ARG A 40 -3.05 6.22 7.17
C ARG A 40 -1.57 6.09 6.82
N ALA A 41 -1.16 4.95 6.26
CA ALA A 41 0.22 4.75 5.79
C ALA A 41 0.54 5.43 4.43
N SER A 42 -0.41 6.11 3.78
CA SER A 42 -0.19 6.95 2.60
C SER A 42 0.26 8.36 2.98
N ARG A 43 0.97 9.04 2.09
CA ARG A 43 1.07 10.50 2.15
C ARG A 43 -0.29 11.12 1.83
N THR A 44 -0.60 12.25 2.47
CA THR A 44 -1.75 13.10 2.11
C THR A 44 -1.36 14.18 1.12
N GLU A 45 -0.06 14.49 1.01
CA GLU A 45 0.51 15.52 0.14
C GLU A 45 1.56 14.89 -0.77
N ASN A 46 1.67 15.38 -2.02
CA ASN A 46 2.59 14.83 -3.03
C ASN A 46 2.46 13.32 -3.17
N GLN A 47 1.22 12.87 -3.35
CA GLN A 47 0.87 11.46 -3.44
C GLN A 47 1.46 10.82 -4.70
N ASP A 48 2.08 9.66 -4.53
CA ASP A 48 2.33 8.79 -5.68
C ASP A 48 1.00 8.15 -6.16
N ALA A 49 1.06 7.44 -7.29
CA ALA A 49 -0.12 6.81 -7.87
C ALA A 49 -0.79 5.78 -6.95
N ILE A 50 -0.03 5.12 -6.07
CA ILE A 50 -0.52 4.12 -5.12
C ILE A 50 -1.23 4.82 -3.96
N ASP A 51 -0.59 5.84 -3.38
CA ASP A 51 -1.14 6.69 -2.33
C ASP A 51 -2.47 7.31 -2.77
N THR A 52 -2.49 7.85 -4.00
CA THR A 52 -3.68 8.46 -4.60
C THR A 52 -4.82 7.45 -4.73
N ALA A 53 -4.52 6.25 -5.24
CA ALA A 53 -5.52 5.21 -5.42
C ALA A 53 -6.15 4.75 -4.10
N ILE A 54 -5.33 4.58 -3.06
CA ILE A 54 -5.79 4.13 -1.74
C ILE A 54 -6.60 5.21 -1.03
N VAL A 55 -6.10 6.46 -1.02
CA VAL A 55 -6.81 7.57 -0.37
C VAL A 55 -8.13 7.86 -1.09
N GLY A 56 -8.16 7.71 -2.42
CA GLY A 56 -9.37 7.81 -3.22
C GLY A 56 -10.40 6.70 -2.99
N MET A 57 -10.07 5.64 -2.24
CA MET A 57 -11.06 4.63 -1.83
C MET A 57 -11.90 5.06 -0.61
N LEU A 58 -11.42 6.04 0.16
CA LEU A 58 -12.14 6.58 1.30
C LEU A 58 -13.31 7.45 0.83
N ALA A 59 -14.35 7.58 1.67
CA ALA A 59 -15.45 8.49 1.39
C ALA A 59 -14.97 9.96 1.49
N ASP A 60 -14.18 10.27 2.53
CA ASP A 60 -13.47 11.54 2.67
C ASP A 60 -11.96 11.28 2.89
N PRO A 61 -11.06 11.81 2.05
CA PRO A 61 -9.61 11.73 2.25
C PRO A 61 -9.13 12.18 3.64
N LYS A 62 -9.88 13.07 4.32
CA LYS A 62 -9.56 13.55 5.67
C LYS A 62 -9.62 12.44 6.72
N GLU A 63 -10.40 11.38 6.48
CA GLU A 63 -10.47 10.22 7.38
C GLU A 63 -9.10 9.57 7.60
N ALA A 64 -8.19 9.67 6.62
CA ALA A 64 -6.83 9.14 6.72
C ALA A 64 -6.00 9.75 7.87
N ARG A 65 -6.39 10.91 8.41
CA ARG A 65 -5.76 11.57 9.57
C ARG A 65 -6.74 11.93 10.68
N ALA A 66 -8.01 11.58 10.55
CA ALA A 66 -9.02 11.89 11.55
C ALA A 66 -8.76 11.16 12.87
N GLY A 67 -8.79 11.91 13.98
CA GLY A 67 -8.70 11.36 15.34
C GLY A 67 -7.35 10.74 15.71
N ILE A 68 -6.29 11.03 14.96
CA ILE A 68 -4.93 10.55 15.25
C ILE A 68 -3.94 11.70 15.25
N GLN A 69 -2.94 11.60 16.12
CA GLN A 69 -1.78 12.48 16.12
C GLN A 69 -0.61 11.76 15.44
N GLU A 70 -0.17 12.28 14.30
CA GLU A 70 1.01 11.77 13.61
C GLU A 70 2.28 12.02 14.45
N VAL A 71 3.04 10.95 14.72
CA VAL A 71 4.30 11.01 15.45
C VAL A 71 5.48 10.96 14.49
N HIS A 72 5.44 10.01 13.55
CA HIS A 72 6.52 9.84 12.59
C HIS A 72 6.05 9.13 11.33
N PHE A 73 6.43 9.67 10.17
CA PHE A 73 6.17 9.07 8.86
C PHE A 73 7.48 8.69 8.18
N LEU A 74 7.60 7.40 7.85
CA LEU A 74 8.70 6.84 7.05
C LEU A 74 8.22 6.69 5.60
N PRO A 75 8.77 7.48 4.66
CA PRO A 75 8.38 7.40 3.26
C PRO A 75 8.93 6.15 2.59
N PHE A 76 8.45 5.90 1.37
CA PHE A 76 8.87 4.73 0.59
C PHE A 76 10.38 4.77 0.33
N ASN A 77 11.04 3.66 0.62
CA ASN A 77 12.45 3.42 0.30
C ASN A 77 12.55 2.19 -0.62
N PRO A 78 13.28 2.25 -1.76
CA PRO A 78 13.49 1.10 -2.64
C PRO A 78 14.07 -0.15 -1.95
N THR A 79 14.81 0.02 -0.85
CA THR A 79 15.35 -1.10 -0.05
C THR A 79 14.26 -1.77 0.78
N ASP A 80 13.49 -0.98 1.54
CA ASP A 80 12.47 -1.50 2.46
C ASP A 80 11.14 -1.82 1.77
N LYS A 81 10.92 -1.25 0.58
CA LYS A 81 9.72 -1.36 -0.27
C LYS A 81 8.40 -1.16 0.48
N ARG A 82 8.39 -0.25 1.47
CA ARG A 82 7.21 0.08 2.29
C ARG A 82 7.21 1.53 2.75
N THR A 83 6.03 2.05 3.05
CA THR A 83 5.82 3.28 3.84
C THR A 83 5.30 2.89 5.22
N THR A 84 5.49 3.76 6.21
CA THR A 84 5.02 3.49 7.57
C THR A 84 4.62 4.77 8.28
N LEU A 85 3.47 4.77 8.94
CA LEU A 85 3.04 5.85 9.83
C LEU A 85 3.01 5.31 11.27
N THR A 86 3.65 6.04 12.17
CA THR A 86 3.48 5.89 13.62
C THR A 86 2.62 7.05 14.13
N TYR A 87 1.56 6.75 14.88
CA TYR A 87 0.60 7.74 15.37
C TYR A 87 0.11 7.38 16.77
N ILE A 88 -0.43 8.38 17.48
CA ILE A 88 -1.15 8.21 18.75
C ILE A 88 -2.65 8.34 18.45
N ASP A 89 -3.46 7.41 18.96
CA ASP A 89 -4.92 7.47 18.82
C ASP A 89 -5.58 8.38 19.89
N GLY A 90 -6.90 8.51 19.84
CA GLY A 90 -7.67 9.28 20.83
C GLY A 90 -7.61 8.71 22.26
N ASP A 91 -7.22 7.46 22.44
CA ASP A 91 -7.05 6.81 23.74
C ASP A 91 -5.62 6.99 24.29
N GLY A 92 -4.75 7.69 23.57
CA GLY A 92 -3.35 7.89 23.95
C GLY A 92 -2.45 6.68 23.67
N LYS A 93 -2.93 5.67 22.93
CA LYS A 93 -2.13 4.50 22.56
C LYS A 93 -1.34 4.77 21.29
N MET A 94 -0.11 4.28 21.26
CA MET A 94 0.75 4.40 20.10
C MET A 94 0.52 3.22 19.16
N HIS A 95 0.41 3.52 17.88
CA HIS A 95 0.15 2.56 16.82
C HIS A 95 1.12 2.76 15.68
N ARG A 96 1.36 1.69 14.94
CA ARG A 96 2.12 1.74 13.69
C ARG A 96 1.39 0.95 12.61
N VAL A 97 1.19 1.61 11.49
CA VAL A 97 0.66 1.03 10.26
C VAL A 97 1.73 1.08 9.18
N SER A 98 1.90 0.00 8.45
CA SER A 98 2.85 -0.12 7.34
C SER A 98 2.14 -0.66 6.11
N LYS A 99 2.48 -0.15 4.94
CA LYS A 99 2.03 -0.72 3.66
C LYS A 99 3.20 -0.85 2.69
N GLY A 100 3.15 -1.85 1.83
CA GLY A 100 4.24 -2.06 0.88
C GLY A 100 4.16 -3.39 0.14
N ALA A 101 5.30 -3.80 -0.41
CA ALA A 101 5.44 -5.08 -1.09
C ALA A 101 5.04 -6.23 -0.16
N PRO A 102 4.19 -7.18 -0.61
CA PRO A 102 3.67 -8.26 0.24
C PRO A 102 4.75 -9.05 0.99
N GLU A 103 5.87 -9.35 0.34
CA GLU A 103 7.01 -10.06 0.95
C GLU A 103 7.63 -9.28 2.13
N GLN A 104 7.74 -7.95 2.00
CA GLN A 104 8.36 -7.11 3.03
C GLN A 104 7.43 -6.91 4.22
N ILE A 105 6.14 -6.83 3.96
CA ILE A 105 5.12 -6.74 5.02
C ILE A 105 4.96 -8.08 5.73
N LEU A 106 5.05 -9.20 5.02
CA LEU A 106 5.03 -10.54 5.61
C LEU A 106 6.18 -10.73 6.62
N ASN A 107 7.35 -10.15 6.38
CA ASN A 107 8.47 -10.19 7.32
C ASN A 107 8.20 -9.45 8.65
N LEU A 108 7.17 -8.60 8.73
CA LEU A 108 6.75 -7.93 9.95
C LEU A 108 5.74 -8.76 10.76
N ALA A 109 5.13 -9.79 10.16
CA ALA A 109 4.11 -10.58 10.81
C ALA A 109 4.71 -11.61 11.77
N HIS A 110 4.21 -11.64 13.01
CA HIS A 110 4.62 -12.62 14.02
C HIS A 110 4.31 -14.08 13.61
N ASN A 111 3.23 -14.28 12.86
CA ASN A 111 2.76 -15.58 12.36
C ASN A 111 3.14 -15.81 10.89
N LYS A 112 4.28 -15.26 10.44
CA LYS A 112 4.76 -15.33 9.04
C LYS A 112 4.59 -16.73 8.44
N SER A 113 5.05 -17.77 9.14
CA SER A 113 5.05 -19.15 8.64
C SER A 113 3.64 -19.69 8.35
N ASP A 114 2.63 -19.22 9.07
CA ASP A 114 1.24 -19.67 8.89
C ASP A 114 0.55 -18.99 7.69
N ILE A 115 0.92 -17.73 7.42
CA ILE A 115 0.27 -16.92 6.37
C ILE A 115 1.09 -16.84 5.08
N GLU A 116 2.34 -17.28 5.08
CA GLU A 116 3.27 -17.17 3.95
C GLU A 116 2.68 -17.72 2.66
N ARG A 117 2.06 -18.91 2.70
CA ARG A 117 1.48 -19.53 1.51
C ARG A 117 0.33 -18.70 0.92
N ARG A 118 -0.49 -18.08 1.77
CA ARG A 118 -1.59 -17.20 1.32
C ARG A 118 -1.05 -15.94 0.66
N VAL A 119 -0.03 -15.32 1.26
CA VAL A 119 0.62 -14.14 0.70
C VAL A 119 1.22 -14.43 -0.68
N HIS A 120 1.84 -15.60 -0.88
CA HIS A 120 2.36 -16.00 -2.18
C HIS A 120 1.28 -16.12 -3.28
N VAL A 121 0.06 -16.55 -2.94
CA VAL A 121 -1.08 -16.57 -3.88
C VAL A 121 -1.45 -15.15 -4.32
N VAL A 122 -1.43 -14.19 -3.39
CA VAL A 122 -1.71 -12.78 -3.70
C VAL A 122 -0.60 -12.18 -4.57
N ILE A 123 0.66 -12.56 -4.40
CA ILE A 123 1.77 -12.13 -5.28
C ILE A 123 1.54 -12.63 -6.72
N ASP A 124 0.97 -13.82 -6.87
CA ASP A 124 0.65 -14.43 -8.17
C ASP A 124 -0.43 -13.66 -8.97
N PHE A 125 -1.13 -12.70 -8.36
CA PHE A 125 -2.01 -11.77 -9.10
C PHE A 125 -1.27 -10.96 -10.17
N ALA A 126 0.05 -10.84 -10.06
CA ALA A 126 0.90 -10.27 -11.10
C ALA A 126 0.73 -10.97 -12.48
N LYS A 127 0.38 -12.27 -12.50
CA LYS A 127 0.09 -13.03 -13.74
C LYS A 127 -1.14 -12.49 -14.47
N TRP A 128 -2.03 -11.81 -13.77
CA TRP A 128 -3.24 -11.19 -14.30
C TRP A 128 -3.06 -9.68 -14.55
N GLY A 129 -1.83 -9.15 -14.43
CA GLY A 129 -1.53 -7.74 -14.60
C GLY A 129 -1.89 -6.86 -13.40
N LEU A 130 -2.29 -7.46 -12.28
CA LEU A 130 -2.64 -6.74 -11.05
C LEU A 130 -1.40 -6.48 -10.19
N ARG A 131 -1.41 -5.36 -9.47
CA ARG A 131 -0.37 -5.02 -8.49
C ARG A 131 -0.88 -5.34 -7.10
N SER A 132 -0.11 -6.14 -6.35
CA SER A 132 -0.46 -6.54 -4.99
C SER A 132 0.21 -5.63 -3.96
N LEU A 133 -0.55 -5.23 -2.94
CA LEU A 133 -0.11 -4.41 -1.83
C LEU A 133 -0.56 -5.07 -0.52
N ALA A 134 0.33 -5.14 0.46
CA ALA A 134 0.00 -5.63 1.79
C ALA A 134 0.04 -4.50 2.82
N VAL A 135 -0.70 -4.70 3.91
CA VAL A 135 -0.80 -3.79 5.05
C VAL A 135 -0.51 -4.57 6.32
N ALA A 136 0.27 -4.00 7.23
CA ALA A 136 0.48 -4.49 8.57
C ALA A 136 0.14 -3.41 9.60
N TYR A 137 -0.31 -3.86 10.77
CA TYR A 137 -0.67 -3.03 11.90
C TYR A 137 -0.11 -3.62 13.19
N GLN A 138 0.40 -2.76 14.07
CA GLN A 138 0.84 -3.13 15.41
C GLN A 138 0.54 -2.01 16.41
N VAL A 139 0.23 -2.40 17.64
CA VAL A 139 0.18 -1.49 18.80
C VAL A 139 1.57 -1.49 19.44
N ILE A 140 2.05 -0.31 19.83
CA ILE A 140 3.36 -0.10 20.48
C ILE A 140 3.16 0.10 21.97
#